data_AF-A0AAN0K176-F1
#
_entry.id   AF-A0AAN0K176-F1
#
_cell.length_a   1.000
_cell.length_b   1.000
_cell.length_c   1.000
_cell.angle_alpha   90.00
_cell.angle_beta   90.00
_cell.angle_gamma   90.00
#
_symmetry.space_group_name_H-M   'P 1'
#
loop_
_entity.id
_entity.type
_entity.pdbx_description
1 polymer ?
#
loop_
_entity_poly.entity_id
_entity_poly.type
_entity_poly.pdbx_seq_one_letter_code
_entity_poly.pdbx_strand_id
1 'polypeptide(L)'
;METEEKERIQKQREELKEEGLKEKKEILEDSIKQNEAPPPDDVVSSLPVPSTDSISFHPINVLANHNVGGASETPEGGVSEMLNRFPVGKLSFFLQVNCIKTKFVEFSAVLDTSGLPKRLRFYLSLYSELLFESPVLRNGELIPYETVVKELQANTISHSSCLGIRGGGRFMPGQYPDALLISI
;
A
#
# COMPACT_ATOMS: atom_id res chain seq x y z
N MET A 1 -24.14 -21.57 -13.73
CA MET A 1 -23.74 -21.47 -12.31
C MET A 1 -24.92 -21.64 -11.36
N GLU A 2 -25.89 -20.73 -11.26
CA GLU A 2 -27.02 -20.92 -10.31
C GLU A 2 -27.94 -22.11 -10.63
N THR A 3 -28.18 -22.37 -11.91
CA THR A 3 -29.02 -23.49 -12.36
C THR A 3 -28.32 -24.83 -12.18
N GLU A 4 -27.05 -24.92 -12.59
CA GLU A 4 -26.20 -26.11 -12.44
C GLU A 4 -26.03 -26.52 -10.98
N GLU A 5 -25.88 -25.56 -10.06
CA GLU A 5 -25.76 -25.84 -8.63
C GLU A 5 -27.07 -26.39 -8.03
N LYS A 6 -28.22 -25.85 -8.44
CA LYS A 6 -29.53 -26.37 -8.03
C LYS A 6 -29.75 -27.80 -8.53
N GLU A 7 -29.38 -28.09 -9.77
CA GLU A 7 -29.48 -29.44 -10.33
C GLU A 7 -28.56 -30.43 -9.61
N ARG A 8 -27.34 -30.02 -9.24
CA ARG A 8 -26.39 -30.83 -8.46
C ARG A 8 -26.96 -31.17 -7.07
N ILE A 9 -27.50 -30.19 -6.36
CA ILE A 9 -28.10 -30.39 -5.04
C ILE A 9 -29.31 -31.32 -5.12
N GLN A 10 -30.14 -31.19 -6.15
CA GLN A 10 -31.31 -32.05 -6.34
C GLN A 10 -30.92 -33.51 -6.55
N LYS A 11 -29.94 -33.77 -7.42
CA LYS A 11 -29.39 -35.14 -7.62
C LYS A 11 -28.85 -35.73 -6.33
N GLN A 12 -28.10 -34.94 -5.54
CA GLN A 12 -27.58 -35.40 -4.24
C GLN A 12 -28.68 -35.75 -3.25
N ARG A 13 -29.80 -35.01 -3.22
CA ARG A 13 -30.96 -35.33 -2.37
C ARG A 13 -31.64 -36.63 -2.80
N GLU A 14 -31.77 -36.85 -4.10
CA GLU A 14 -32.36 -38.07 -4.66
C GLU A 14 -31.51 -39.31 -4.40
N GLU A 15 -30.18 -39.18 -4.47
CA GLU A 15 -29.22 -40.25 -4.15
C GLU A 15 -29.18 -40.59 -2.66
N LEU A 16 -29.10 -39.58 -1.78
CA LEU A 16 -28.95 -39.76 -0.34
C LEU A 16 -30.23 -40.20 0.37
N LYS A 17 -31.41 -39.83 -0.17
CA LYS A 17 -32.73 -40.12 0.41
C LYS A 17 -32.84 -39.63 1.87
N GLU A 18 -33.91 -40.00 2.57
CA GLU A 18 -34.16 -39.51 3.93
C GLU A 18 -33.12 -40.01 4.94
N GLU A 19 -32.73 -41.29 4.87
CA GLU A 19 -31.75 -41.86 5.81
C GLU A 19 -30.36 -41.24 5.65
N GLY A 20 -29.87 -41.09 4.42
CA GLY A 20 -28.57 -40.48 4.17
C GLY A 20 -28.53 -38.99 4.50
N LEU A 21 -29.63 -38.25 4.26
CA LEU A 21 -29.71 -36.85 4.68
C LEU A 21 -29.70 -36.69 6.21
N LYS A 22 -30.31 -37.63 6.95
CA LYS A 22 -30.27 -37.63 8.41
C LYS A 22 -28.85 -37.90 8.93
N GLU A 23 -28.14 -38.88 8.37
CA GLU A 23 -26.74 -39.15 8.71
C GLU A 23 -25.84 -37.94 8.44
N LYS A 24 -26.00 -37.28 7.28
CA LYS A 24 -25.23 -36.06 6.96
C LYS A 24 -25.56 -34.90 7.90
N LYS A 25 -26.80 -34.79 8.37
CA LYS A 25 -27.18 -33.79 9.38
C LYS A 25 -26.47 -34.05 10.71
N GLU A 26 -26.45 -35.30 11.19
CA GLU A 26 -25.75 -35.66 12.42
C GLU A 26 -24.24 -35.37 12.32
N ILE A 27 -23.61 -35.77 11.22
CA ILE A 27 -22.19 -35.46 10.96
C ILE A 27 -21.95 -33.95 10.95
N LEU A 28 -22.83 -33.17 10.31
CA LEU A 28 -22.71 -31.72 10.23
C LEU A 28 -22.84 -31.08 11.62
N GLU A 29 -23.84 -31.47 12.40
CA GLU A 29 -24.07 -30.95 13.76
C GLU A 29 -22.90 -31.28 14.68
N ASP A 30 -22.35 -32.49 14.61
CA ASP A 30 -21.20 -32.88 15.42
C ASP A 30 -19.92 -32.18 14.97
N SER A 31 -19.74 -31.96 13.66
CA SER A 31 -18.63 -31.16 13.14
C SER A 31 -18.72 -29.70 13.58
N ILE A 32 -19.92 -29.11 13.59
CA ILE A 32 -20.15 -27.75 14.08
C ILE A 32 -19.78 -27.69 15.57
N LYS A 33 -20.28 -28.62 16.40
CA LYS A 33 -19.96 -28.66 17.83
C LYS A 33 -18.46 -28.78 18.09
N GLN A 34 -17.74 -29.59 17.31
CA GLN A 34 -16.29 -29.75 17.45
C GLN A 34 -15.52 -28.49 17.04
N ASN A 35 -15.94 -27.82 15.97
CA ASN A 35 -15.28 -26.59 15.50
C ASN A 35 -15.56 -25.38 16.38
N GLU A 36 -16.73 -25.33 17.03
CA GLU A 36 -17.10 -24.26 17.96
C GLU A 36 -16.55 -24.49 19.38
N ALA A 37 -16.05 -25.69 19.69
CA ALA A 37 -15.39 -25.94 20.96
C ALA A 37 -14.10 -25.11 21.06
N PRO A 38 -13.84 -24.48 22.23
CA PRO A 38 -12.61 -23.72 22.42
C PRO A 38 -11.39 -24.66 22.31
N PRO A 39 -10.25 -24.16 21.80
CA PRO A 39 -9.03 -24.94 21.75
C PRO A 39 -8.62 -25.33 23.18
N PRO A 40 -8.12 -26.55 23.39
CA PRO A 40 -7.63 -26.98 24.70
C PRO A 40 -6.48 -26.08 25.21
N ASP A 41 -6.54 -25.72 26.50
CA ASP A 41 -5.55 -24.80 27.11
C ASP A 41 -4.12 -25.37 27.08
N ASP A 42 -3.96 -26.69 27.14
CA ASP A 42 -2.68 -27.39 27.03
C ASP A 42 -2.07 -27.23 25.64
N VAL A 43 -2.88 -27.23 24.59
CA VAL A 43 -2.43 -26.97 23.21
C VAL A 43 -1.96 -25.51 23.10
N VAL A 44 -2.74 -24.55 23.61
CA VAL A 44 -2.38 -23.12 23.54
C VAL A 44 -1.11 -22.83 24.34
N SER A 45 -0.97 -23.39 25.54
CA SER A 45 0.19 -23.18 26.41
C SER A 45 1.44 -23.97 26.01
N SER A 46 1.29 -25.03 25.19
CA SER A 46 2.44 -25.75 24.62
C SER A 46 3.22 -24.95 23.58
N LEU A 47 2.62 -23.90 23.03
CA LEU A 47 3.26 -23.04 22.04
C LEU A 47 4.24 -22.08 22.74
N PRO A 48 5.54 -22.13 22.41
CA PRO A 48 6.50 -21.24 23.03
C PRO A 48 6.24 -19.80 22.59
N VAL A 49 6.05 -18.91 23.57
CA VAL A 49 5.96 -17.46 23.31
C VAL A 49 7.39 -16.90 23.25
N PRO A 50 7.84 -16.36 22.11
CA PRO A 50 9.17 -15.78 22.02
C PRO A 50 9.29 -14.54 22.91
N SER A 51 10.50 -14.31 23.48
CA SER A 51 10.80 -13.07 24.21
C SER A 51 10.74 -11.87 23.28
N THR A 52 10.39 -10.69 23.81
CA THR A 52 10.55 -9.42 23.09
C THR A 52 11.98 -9.17 22.61
N ASP A 53 12.97 -9.79 23.25
CA ASP A 53 14.38 -9.69 22.85
C ASP A 53 14.69 -10.36 21.51
N SER A 54 13.81 -11.26 21.02
CA SER A 54 13.96 -11.85 19.68
C SER A 54 13.53 -10.92 18.55
N ILE A 55 13.00 -9.74 18.87
CA ILE A 55 12.58 -8.75 17.87
C ILE A 55 13.83 -8.07 17.30
N SER A 56 14.17 -8.41 16.06
CA SER A 56 15.24 -7.74 15.32
C SER A 56 14.68 -6.52 14.59
N PHE A 57 15.12 -5.32 14.98
CA PHE A 57 14.77 -4.08 14.30
C PHE A 57 15.79 -3.74 13.21
N HIS A 58 15.28 -3.30 12.06
CA HIS A 58 16.14 -2.74 11.03
C HIS A 58 16.51 -1.32 11.44
N PRO A 59 17.81 -0.96 11.50
CA PRO A 59 18.21 0.41 11.78
C PRO A 59 17.75 1.31 10.62
N ILE A 60 17.03 2.38 10.95
CA ILE A 60 16.58 3.40 10.00
C ILE A 60 17.22 4.71 10.43
N ASN A 61 18.04 5.29 9.56
CA ASN A 61 18.57 6.62 9.78
C ASN A 61 17.66 7.64 9.10
N VAL A 62 17.15 8.61 9.85
CA VAL A 62 16.21 9.61 9.32
C VAL A 62 16.90 10.96 9.20
N LEU A 63 16.81 11.57 8.02
CA LEU A 63 17.17 12.96 7.79
C LEU A 63 15.89 13.76 7.50
N ALA A 64 15.63 14.81 8.26
CA ALA A 64 14.44 15.63 8.09
C ALA A 64 14.72 17.10 8.40
N ASN A 65 13.98 18.02 7.77
CA ASN A 65 14.00 19.45 8.08
C ASN A 65 12.82 19.88 8.96
N HIS A 66 12.19 18.93 9.63
CA HIS A 66 11.11 19.14 10.58
C HIS A 66 11.35 18.29 11.82
N ASN A 67 10.64 18.63 12.90
CA ASN A 67 10.77 17.91 14.17
C ASN A 67 10.20 16.49 14.02
N VAL A 68 11.08 15.52 13.81
CA VAL A 68 10.76 14.09 13.91
C VAL A 68 11.27 13.59 15.25
N GLY A 69 10.41 13.00 16.08
CA GLY A 69 10.86 12.31 17.28
C GLY A 69 11.85 11.19 16.88
N GLY A 70 13.12 11.32 17.25
CA GLY A 70 14.20 10.43 16.83
C GLY A 70 15.08 10.93 15.68
N ALA A 71 14.89 12.17 15.20
CA ALA A 71 15.88 12.83 14.34
C ALA A 71 17.15 13.11 15.16
N SER A 72 18.25 12.42 14.84
CA SER A 72 19.54 12.77 15.43
C SER A 72 20.03 14.06 14.78
N GLU A 73 20.17 15.13 15.56
CA GLU A 73 20.80 16.39 15.13
C GLU A 73 22.26 16.17 14.71
N THR A 74 22.87 15.06 15.14
CA THR A 74 24.23 14.66 14.78
C THR A 74 24.27 13.19 14.40
N PRO A 75 24.51 12.86 13.13
CA PRO A 75 24.64 11.47 12.73
C PRO A 75 26.05 10.95 13.00
N GLU A 76 26.19 9.94 13.85
CA GLU A 76 27.37 9.09 13.84
C GLU A 76 27.23 8.06 12.70
N GLY A 77 28.27 7.97 11.85
CA GLY A 77 28.35 6.97 10.78
C GLY A 77 27.59 7.33 9.48
N GLY A 78 28.33 7.76 8.44
CA GLY A 78 27.88 7.82 7.03
C GLY A 78 26.82 8.86 6.66
N VAL A 79 25.95 9.25 7.58
CA VAL A 79 24.85 10.19 7.33
C VAL A 79 25.34 11.65 7.22
N SER A 80 26.50 11.98 7.81
CA SER A 80 27.20 13.25 7.59
C SER A 80 27.60 13.50 6.12
N GLU A 81 28.02 12.45 5.40
CA GLU A 81 28.36 12.58 3.98
C GLU A 81 27.11 12.83 3.11
N MET A 82 25.98 12.24 3.48
CA MET A 82 24.70 12.43 2.81
C MET A 82 24.11 13.82 3.08
N LEU A 83 24.22 14.35 4.31
CA LEU A 83 23.89 15.75 4.62
C LEU A 83 24.71 16.74 3.79
N ASN A 84 25.99 16.43 3.53
CA ASN A 84 26.83 17.25 2.67
C ASN A 84 26.37 17.23 1.20
N ARG A 85 25.83 16.09 0.72
CA ARG A 85 25.29 15.96 -0.65
C ARG A 85 23.87 16.49 -0.80
N PHE A 86 23.06 16.45 0.26
CA PHE A 86 21.66 16.86 0.26
C PHE A 86 21.36 17.80 1.43
N PRO A 87 21.35 19.12 1.21
CA PRO A 87 21.18 20.11 2.28
C PRO A 87 19.72 20.23 2.71
N VAL A 88 19.18 19.19 3.34
CA VAL A 88 17.78 19.06 3.78
C VAL A 88 17.30 20.30 4.55
N GLY A 89 18.14 20.83 5.45
CA GLY A 89 17.82 22.00 6.28
C GLY A 89 17.71 23.36 5.55
N LYS A 90 18.06 23.43 4.25
CA LYS A 90 17.96 24.67 3.45
C LYS A 90 16.70 24.72 2.57
N LEU A 91 15.91 23.65 2.54
CA LEU A 91 14.73 23.56 1.69
C LEU A 91 13.54 24.26 2.33
N SER A 92 12.73 24.92 1.49
CA SER A 92 11.51 25.65 1.90
C SER A 92 10.26 24.77 1.99
N PHE A 93 10.39 23.46 1.81
CA PHE A 93 9.30 22.48 1.89
C PHE A 93 9.69 21.32 2.80
N PHE A 94 8.69 20.63 3.35
CA PHE A 94 8.90 19.46 4.22
C PHE A 94 9.58 18.34 3.45
N LEU A 95 10.69 17.84 3.99
CA LEU A 95 11.41 16.70 3.46
C LEU A 95 11.77 15.73 4.58
N GLN A 96 11.61 14.45 4.28
CA GLN A 96 12.11 13.34 5.07
C GLN A 96 12.82 12.36 4.15
N VAL A 97 14.01 11.93 4.54
CA VAL A 97 14.76 10.85 3.86
C VAL A 97 14.98 9.75 4.89
N ASN A 98 14.41 8.59 4.62
CA ASN A 98 14.59 7.39 5.42
C ASN A 98 15.67 6.52 4.77
N CYS A 99 16.84 6.49 5.39
CA CYS A 99 17.99 5.78 4.87
C CYS A 99 17.98 4.36 5.41
N ILE A 100 17.65 3.43 4.51
CA ILE A 100 17.54 2.00 4.78
C ILE A 100 18.52 1.28 3.85
N LYS A 101 19.11 0.18 4.31
CA LYS A 101 20.02 -0.65 3.48
C LYS A 101 19.23 -1.46 2.44
N THR A 102 18.89 -0.81 1.33
CA THR A 102 18.14 -1.39 0.21
C THR A 102 18.78 -1.04 -1.13
N LYS A 103 18.42 -1.79 -2.19
CA LYS A 103 18.80 -1.49 -3.59
C LYS A 103 17.78 -0.58 -4.30
N PHE A 104 16.68 -0.27 -3.63
CA PHE A 104 15.58 0.51 -4.16
C PHE A 104 15.53 1.88 -3.49
N VAL A 105 15.08 2.88 -4.25
CA VAL A 105 14.79 4.21 -3.74
C VAL A 105 13.34 4.49 -4.08
N GLU A 106 12.61 5.06 -3.12
CA GLU A 106 11.24 5.49 -3.30
C GLU A 106 11.19 7.00 -3.10
N PHE A 107 10.57 7.69 -4.04
CA PHE A 107 10.25 9.11 -3.95
C PHE A 107 8.75 9.25 -3.79
N SER A 108 8.35 10.04 -2.79
CA SER A 108 6.94 10.39 -2.60
C SER A 108 6.83 11.89 -2.35
N ALA A 109 5.93 12.53 -3.08
CA ALA A 109 5.61 13.94 -2.94
C ALA A 109 4.12 14.08 -2.62
N VAL A 110 3.83 14.84 -1.56
CA VAL A 110 2.46 15.22 -1.20
C VAL A 110 2.31 16.71 -1.50
N LEU A 111 1.41 17.04 -2.42
CA LEU A 111 1.14 18.40 -2.84
C LEU A 111 -0.20 18.87 -2.27
N ASP A 112 -0.21 20.05 -1.65
CA ASP A 112 -1.43 20.69 -1.19
C ASP A 112 -2.17 21.35 -2.37
N THR A 113 -3.41 20.92 -2.62
CA THR A 113 -4.30 21.42 -3.66
C THR A 113 -5.46 22.25 -3.09
N SER A 114 -5.47 22.52 -1.79
CA SER A 114 -6.52 23.28 -1.10
C SER A 114 -6.72 24.69 -1.69
N GLY A 115 -5.63 25.31 -2.17
CA GLY A 115 -5.65 26.63 -2.82
C GLY A 115 -6.32 26.66 -4.21
N LEU A 116 -6.69 25.51 -4.79
CA LEU A 116 -7.30 25.48 -6.12
C LEU A 116 -8.77 25.93 -6.10
N PRO A 117 -9.19 26.77 -7.07
CA PRO A 117 -10.59 27.12 -7.28
C PRO A 117 -11.47 25.89 -7.43
N LYS A 118 -12.67 25.92 -6.85
CA LYS A 118 -13.64 24.81 -6.88
C LYS A 118 -13.85 24.21 -8.28
N ARG A 119 -13.89 25.04 -9.32
CA ARG A 119 -14.06 24.61 -10.72
C ARG A 119 -12.93 23.68 -11.20
N LEU A 120 -11.70 23.88 -10.72
CA LEU A 120 -10.53 23.11 -11.15
C LEU A 120 -10.38 21.80 -10.40
N ARG A 121 -10.98 21.69 -9.20
CA ARG A 121 -10.89 20.48 -8.36
C ARG A 121 -11.46 19.24 -9.06
N PHE A 122 -12.51 19.39 -9.86
CA PHE A 122 -13.09 18.29 -10.64
C PHE A 122 -12.12 17.69 -11.68
N TYR A 123 -11.12 18.46 -12.11
CA TYR A 123 -10.13 18.03 -13.09
C TYR A 123 -8.90 17.41 -12.45
N LEU A 124 -8.74 17.47 -11.12
CA LEU A 124 -7.55 16.97 -10.46
C LEU A 124 -7.32 15.48 -10.69
N SER A 125 -8.39 14.66 -10.68
CA SER A 125 -8.26 13.21 -10.89
C SER A 125 -7.79 12.88 -12.30
N LEU A 126 -8.24 13.66 -13.28
CA LEU A 126 -7.75 13.53 -14.65
C LEU A 126 -6.31 14.05 -14.77
N TYR A 127 -6.02 15.19 -14.14
CA TYR A 127 -4.70 15.81 -14.16
C TYR A 127 -3.63 14.92 -13.55
N SER A 128 -3.94 14.20 -12.46
CA SER A 128 -2.98 13.29 -11.82
C SER A 128 -2.55 12.18 -12.77
N GLU A 129 -3.50 11.54 -13.47
CA GLU A 129 -3.19 10.49 -14.47
C GLU A 129 -2.34 11.02 -15.63
N LEU A 130 -2.60 12.25 -16.07
CA LEU A 130 -1.85 12.88 -17.16
C LEU A 130 -0.36 13.08 -16.84
N LEU A 131 0.05 13.13 -15.57
CA LEU A 131 1.45 13.35 -15.20
C LEU A 131 2.40 12.28 -15.76
N PHE A 132 1.95 11.03 -15.85
CA PHE A 132 2.74 9.91 -16.38
C PHE A 132 2.40 9.55 -17.83
N GLU A 133 1.30 10.10 -18.36
CA GLU A 133 0.79 9.79 -19.69
C GLU A 133 0.88 10.98 -20.68
N SER A 134 1.59 12.06 -20.34
CA SER A 134 1.73 13.23 -21.22
C SER A 134 3.10 13.32 -21.90
N PRO A 135 3.17 13.84 -23.14
CA PRO A 135 4.40 14.31 -23.76
C PRO A 135 5.09 15.37 -22.88
N VAL A 136 6.42 15.39 -22.87
CA VAL A 136 7.21 16.30 -22.03
C VAL A 136 8.11 17.17 -22.88
N LEU A 137 8.11 18.49 -22.62
CA LEU A 137 9.06 19.41 -23.23
C LEU A 137 10.37 19.38 -22.43
N ARG A 138 11.44 18.83 -23.01
CA ARG A 138 12.76 18.73 -22.37
C ARG A 138 13.79 19.44 -23.24
N ASN A 139 14.45 20.46 -22.69
CA ASN A 139 15.46 21.26 -23.42
C ASN A 139 14.96 21.87 -24.75
N GLY A 140 13.67 22.20 -24.84
CA GLY A 140 13.06 22.78 -26.05
C GLY A 140 12.60 21.76 -27.10
N GLU A 141 12.86 20.46 -26.90
CA GLU A 141 12.35 19.39 -27.75
C GLU A 141 11.13 18.73 -27.11
N LEU A 142 10.09 18.49 -27.92
CA LEU A 142 8.88 17.79 -27.48
C LEU A 142 9.12 16.28 -27.55
N ILE A 143 9.29 15.66 -26.39
CA ILE A 143 9.40 14.21 -26.28
C ILE A 143 8.01 13.59 -26.37
N PRO A 144 7.74 12.69 -27.34
CA PRO A 144 6.44 12.04 -27.49
C PRO A 144 6.07 11.17 -26.29
N TYR A 145 4.77 10.98 -26.08
CA TYR A 145 4.21 10.15 -25.02
C TYR A 145 4.81 8.73 -25.00
N GLU A 146 4.95 8.10 -26.16
CA GLU A 146 5.46 6.73 -26.28
C GLU A 146 6.89 6.61 -25.73
N THR A 147 7.71 7.65 -25.95
CA THR A 147 9.07 7.71 -25.43
C THR A 147 9.07 7.94 -23.92
N VAL A 148 8.19 8.81 -23.42
CA VAL A 148 8.04 9.06 -21.97
C VAL A 148 7.67 7.78 -21.23
N VAL A 149 6.65 7.05 -21.72
CA VAL A 149 6.22 5.78 -21.10
C VAL A 149 7.33 4.72 -21.16
N LYS A 150 8.03 4.62 -22.28
CA LYS A 150 9.16 3.68 -22.43
C LYS A 150 10.29 4.01 -21.46
N GLU A 151 10.64 5.29 -21.29
CA GLU A 151 11.65 5.72 -20.32
C GLU A 151 11.19 5.45 -18.88
N LEU A 152 9.94 5.73 -18.53
CA LEU A 152 9.38 5.45 -17.21
C LEU A 152 9.43 3.95 -16.90
N GLN A 153 8.97 3.10 -17.81
CA GLN A 153 8.99 1.64 -17.62
C GLN A 153 10.41 1.07 -17.54
N ALA A 154 11.38 1.67 -18.23
CA ALA A 154 12.77 1.23 -18.19
C ALA A 154 13.49 1.62 -16.90
N ASN A 155 13.11 2.73 -16.26
CA ASN A 155 13.83 3.31 -15.12
C ASN A 155 13.09 3.19 -13.77
N THR A 156 11.80 2.82 -13.78
CA THR A 156 10.96 2.75 -12.56
C THR A 156 10.39 1.34 -12.41
N ILE A 157 10.27 0.90 -11.16
CA ILE A 157 9.60 -0.38 -10.84
C ILE A 157 8.09 -0.16 -10.75
N SER A 158 7.71 0.97 -10.17
CA SER A 158 6.33 1.40 -10.01
C SER A 158 6.30 2.92 -9.98
N HIS A 159 5.21 3.50 -10.45
CA HIS A 159 4.89 4.89 -10.23
C HIS A 159 3.39 5.01 -10.04
N SER A 160 2.95 6.00 -9.28
CA SER A 160 1.54 6.24 -9.05
C SER A 160 1.27 7.70 -8.78
N SER A 161 0.06 8.13 -9.12
CA SER A 161 -0.49 9.38 -8.61
C SER A 161 -1.91 9.12 -8.14
N CYS A 162 -2.30 9.75 -7.04
CA CYS A 162 -3.66 9.67 -6.54
C CYS A 162 -4.03 10.91 -5.76
N LEU A 163 -5.33 11.21 -5.73
CA LEU A 163 -5.87 12.21 -4.82
C LEU A 163 -6.20 11.55 -3.50
N GLY A 164 -5.62 12.06 -2.42
CA GLY A 164 -5.70 11.53 -1.08
C GLY A 164 -4.49 10.70 -0.67
N ILE A 165 -4.36 10.45 0.64
CA ILE A 165 -3.20 9.76 1.25
C ILE A 165 -3.52 8.30 1.59
N ARG A 166 -4.81 7.92 1.64
CA ARG A 166 -5.26 6.53 1.89
C ARG A 166 -6.60 6.25 1.21
N GLY A 167 -6.65 5.18 0.43
CA GLY A 167 -7.80 4.88 -0.41
C GLY A 167 -7.91 5.86 -1.59
N GLY A 168 -8.81 5.57 -2.52
CA GLY A 168 -8.92 6.29 -3.79
C GLY A 168 -8.65 5.37 -4.97
N GLY A 169 -9.29 5.67 -6.08
CA GLY A 169 -9.12 4.98 -7.35
C GLY A 169 -8.85 5.98 -8.46
N ARG A 170 -8.68 5.49 -9.69
CA ARG A 170 -8.32 6.29 -10.87
C ARG A 170 -9.16 7.56 -11.06
N PHE A 171 -10.42 7.55 -10.61
CA PHE A 171 -11.35 8.67 -10.71
C PHE A 171 -12.12 8.95 -9.42
N MET A 172 -11.58 8.52 -8.27
CA MET A 172 -12.22 8.72 -6.97
C MET A 172 -11.17 9.18 -5.95
N PRO A 173 -11.41 10.30 -5.26
CA PRO A 173 -10.49 10.74 -4.23
C PRO A 173 -10.53 9.82 -3.01
N GLY A 174 -9.39 9.68 -2.35
CA GLY A 174 -9.23 9.04 -1.07
C GLY A 174 -9.50 9.95 0.12
N GLN A 175 -9.01 9.52 1.28
CA GLN A 175 -8.94 10.37 2.46
C GLN A 175 -8.00 11.56 2.20
N TYR A 176 -8.39 12.74 2.68
CA TYR A 176 -7.67 14.00 2.46
C TYR A 176 -7.62 14.39 0.97
N PRO A 177 -8.77 14.63 0.31
CA PRO A 177 -8.87 14.85 -1.13
C PRO A 177 -8.15 16.13 -1.62
N ASP A 178 -7.78 17.02 -0.71
CA ASP A 178 -6.98 18.20 -1.00
C ASP A 178 -5.48 17.87 -1.14
N ALA A 179 -5.04 16.65 -0.84
CA ALA A 179 -3.66 16.20 -1.03
C ALA A 179 -3.52 15.42 -2.35
N LEU A 180 -2.65 15.85 -3.25
CA LEU A 180 -2.22 15.05 -4.40
C LEU A 180 -0.94 14.31 -4.02
N LEU A 181 -0.99 12.98 -4.02
CA LEU A 181 0.17 12.12 -3.79
C LEU A 181 0.72 11.68 -5.15
N ILE A 182 2.04 11.80 -5.31
CA ILE A 182 2.79 11.27 -6.45
C ILE A 182 3.92 10.41 -5.89
N SER A 183 4.06 9.18 -6.38
CA SER A 183 5.16 8.29 -6.01
C SER A 183 5.85 7.67 -7.22
N ILE A 184 7.17 7.45 -7.11
CA ILE A 184 8.03 6.81 -8.11
C ILE A 184 9.11 5.98 -7.38
#